data_AF-A0A1M7I757-F1
#
_entry.id   AF-A0A1M7I757-F1
#
_cell.length_a   1.000
_cell.length_b   1.000
_cell.length_c   1.000
_cell.angle_alpha   90.00
_cell.angle_beta   90.00
_cell.angle_gamma   90.00
#
_symmetry.space_group_name_H-M   'P 1'
#
loop_
_entity.id
_entity.type
_entity.pdbx_description
1 polymer ?
#
loop_
_entity_poly.entity_id
_entity_poly.type
_entity_poly.pdbx_seq_one_letter_code
_entity_poly.pdbx_strand_id
1 'polypeptide(L)'
;MNTKLTLFAAVVMIVAAAALIPTLQLPGSKEVSTLVGPRLWPLSLVVALMAFGAFLLVDTRKQARKEADSSMPSESNDKPIESAQAAGNRWSIAANRHWYLIAMTVIYTLLMQTLGFLPSTVAFALAMSWLLGARHWGLILATVAIAVVLIQGVFVFLLGIPLP
;
A
#
# COMPACT_ATOMS: atom_id res chain seq x y z
N MET A 1 3.06 20.08 2.31
CA MET A 1 2.95 18.62 2.03
C MET A 1 2.85 17.77 3.30
N ASN A 2 3.57 18.15 4.36
CA ASN A 2 3.71 17.38 5.61
C ASN A 2 2.38 17.02 6.29
N THR A 3 1.36 17.89 6.29
CA THR A 3 0.05 17.61 6.92
C THR A 3 -0.66 16.40 6.34
N LYS A 4 -0.63 16.20 5.01
CA LYS A 4 -1.28 15.06 4.35
C LYS A 4 -0.57 13.74 4.68
N LEU A 5 0.76 13.78 4.75
CA LEU A 5 1.59 12.62 5.07
C LEU A 5 1.44 12.22 6.54
N THR A 6 1.42 13.19 7.46
CA THR A 6 1.14 12.96 8.88
C THR A 6 -0.27 12.39 9.09
N LEU A 7 -1.28 12.92 8.39
CA LEU A 7 -2.65 12.40 8.43
C LEU A 7 -2.70 10.95 7.95
N PHE A 8 -2.06 10.65 6.80
CA PHE A 8 -1.97 9.29 6.28
C PHE A 8 -1.33 8.33 7.29
N ALA A 9 -0.19 8.72 7.87
CA ALA A 9 0.51 7.92 8.87
C ALA A 9 -0.34 7.68 10.13
N ALA A 10 -1.03 8.72 10.60
CA ALA A 10 -1.93 8.61 11.75
C ALA A 10 -3.09 7.64 11.47
N VAL A 11 -3.70 7.73 10.29
CA VAL A 11 -4.77 6.81 9.87
C VAL A 11 -4.25 5.37 9.79
N VAL A 12 -3.09 5.14 9.16
CA VAL A 12 -2.46 3.81 9.10
C VAL A 12 -2.19 3.27 10.50
N MET A 13 -1.69 4.09 11.41
CA MET A 13 -1.44 3.71 12.81
C MET A 13 -2.73 3.33 13.54
N ILE A 14 -3.81 4.09 13.36
CA ILE A 14 -5.11 3.81 13.96
C ILE A 14 -5.67 2.48 13.42
N VAL A 15 -5.60 2.26 12.10
CA VAL A 15 -6.06 1.02 11.48
C VAL A 15 -5.24 -0.18 11.96
N ALA A 16 -3.91 -0.06 12.03
CA ALA A 16 -3.04 -1.12 12.54
C ALA A 16 -3.33 -1.45 14.00
N ALA A 17 -3.53 -0.43 14.85
CA ALA A 17 -3.90 -0.61 16.25
C ALA A 17 -5.27 -1.29 16.40
N ALA A 18 -6.27 -0.88 15.61
CA ALA A 18 -7.59 -1.49 15.60
C ALA A 18 -7.54 -2.96 15.12
N ALA A 19 -6.71 -3.27 14.12
CA ALA A 19 -6.54 -4.61 13.58
C ALA A 19 -5.74 -5.55 14.50
N LEU A 20 -4.99 -5.03 15.46
CA LEU A 20 -4.18 -5.84 16.37
C LEU A 20 -5.04 -6.76 17.25
N ILE A 21 -6.17 -6.24 17.77
CA ILE A 21 -7.06 -7.00 18.65
C ILE A 21 -7.61 -8.27 17.97
N PRO A 22 -8.30 -8.20 16.82
CA PRO A 22 -8.81 -9.41 16.16
C PRO A 22 -7.66 -10.32 15.69
N THR A 23 -6.51 -9.75 15.33
CA THR A 23 -5.34 -10.54 14.94
C THR A 23 -4.81 -11.41 16.07
N LEU A 24 -4.74 -10.87 17.29
CA LEU A 24 -4.29 -11.62 18.47
C LEU A 24 -5.27 -12.73 18.88
N GLN A 25 -6.53 -12.64 18.49
CA GLN A 25 -7.56 -13.65 18.76
C GLN A 25 -7.48 -14.87 17.82
N LEU A 26 -6.82 -14.76 16.66
CA LEU A 26 -6.65 -15.89 15.72
C LEU A 26 -5.80 -16.99 16.34
N PRO A 27 -6.04 -18.28 16.11
CA PRO A 27 -5.25 -19.34 16.73
C PRO A 27 -3.79 -19.36 16.26
N GLY A 28 -2.89 -19.74 17.17
CA GLY A 28 -1.45 -19.86 16.89
C GLY A 28 -1.10 -21.16 16.14
N SER A 29 0.10 -21.25 15.57
CA SER A 29 0.59 -22.48 14.90
C SER A 29 0.73 -23.68 15.84
N LYS A 30 0.73 -23.47 17.16
CA LYS A 30 0.69 -24.56 18.14
C LYS A 30 -0.70 -25.18 18.31
N GLU A 31 -1.74 -24.45 17.89
CA GLU A 31 -3.15 -24.81 18.08
C GLU A 31 -3.76 -25.40 16.79
N VAL A 32 -3.03 -25.35 15.67
CA VAL A 32 -3.44 -25.91 14.38
C VAL A 32 -2.30 -26.78 13.82
N SER A 33 -2.63 -27.90 13.19
CA SER A 33 -1.64 -28.84 12.62
C SER A 33 -0.94 -28.32 11.34
N THR A 34 -0.88 -27.00 11.14
CA THR A 34 -0.24 -26.36 9.99
C THR A 34 1.07 -25.71 10.40
N LEU A 35 2.09 -25.84 9.54
CA LEU A 35 3.42 -25.21 9.75
C LEU A 35 3.32 -23.69 9.92
N VAL A 36 2.34 -23.06 9.27
CA VAL A 36 2.03 -21.63 9.39
C VAL A 36 0.62 -21.50 9.93
N GLY A 37 0.48 -20.97 11.14
CA GLY A 37 -0.80 -20.72 11.78
C GLY A 37 -1.49 -19.46 11.24
N PRO A 38 -2.82 -19.37 11.29
CA PRO A 38 -3.59 -18.27 10.70
C PRO A 38 -3.28 -16.90 11.34
N ARG A 39 -2.75 -16.87 12.56
CA ARG A 39 -2.27 -15.64 13.22
C ARG A 39 -1.01 -15.03 12.58
N LEU A 40 -0.13 -15.85 12.01
CA LEU A 40 1.24 -15.40 11.68
C LEU A 40 1.24 -14.28 10.63
N TRP A 41 0.55 -14.51 9.51
CA TRP A 41 0.54 -13.57 8.40
C TRP A 41 -0.13 -12.22 8.73
N PRO A 42 -1.35 -12.18 9.31
CA PRO A 42 -1.96 -10.91 9.72
C PRO A 42 -1.13 -10.17 10.75
N LEU A 43 -0.50 -10.88 11.71
CA LEU A 43 0.33 -10.25 12.73
C LEU A 43 1.59 -9.63 12.13
N SER A 44 2.27 -10.32 11.20
CA SER A 44 3.42 -9.75 10.48
C SER A 44 3.05 -8.46 9.75
N LEU A 45 1.88 -8.41 9.09
CA LEU A 45 1.40 -7.21 8.42
C LEU A 45 1.13 -6.07 9.42
N VAL A 46 0.45 -6.33 10.54
CA VAL A 46 0.17 -5.32 11.58
C VAL A 46 1.47 -4.76 12.16
N VAL A 47 2.44 -5.62 12.47
CA VAL A 47 3.75 -5.20 12.98
C VAL A 47 4.49 -4.33 11.96
N ALA A 48 4.51 -4.73 10.68
CA ALA A 48 5.13 -3.93 9.63
C ALA A 48 4.44 -2.57 9.44
N LEU A 49 3.10 -2.54 9.45
CA LEU A 49 2.30 -1.31 9.36
C LEU A 49 2.61 -0.37 10.52
N MET A 50 2.68 -0.88 11.76
CA MET A 50 3.05 -0.07 12.92
C MET A 50 4.48 0.45 12.81
N ALA A 51 5.43 -0.39 12.41
CA ALA A 51 6.84 -0.01 12.28
C ALA A 51 7.03 1.09 11.22
N PHE A 52 6.48 0.90 10.02
CA PHE A 52 6.59 1.88 8.94
C PHE A 52 5.77 3.14 9.20
N GLY A 53 4.58 3.02 9.80
CA GLY A 53 3.77 4.17 10.21
C GLY A 53 4.46 5.03 11.26
N ALA A 54 5.05 4.40 12.28
CA ALA A 54 5.84 5.10 13.30
C ALA A 54 7.09 5.75 12.70
N PHE A 55 7.82 5.03 11.84
CA PHE A 55 8.98 5.58 11.12
C PHE A 55 8.61 6.83 10.32
N LEU A 56 7.51 6.77 9.56
CA LEU A 56 7.04 7.87 8.73
C LEU A 56 6.60 9.08 9.57
N LEU A 57 5.95 8.87 10.72
CA LEU A 57 5.62 9.94 11.67
C LEU A 57 6.88 10.61 12.24
N VAL A 58 7.88 9.82 12.62
CA VAL A 58 9.15 10.32 13.16
C VAL A 58 9.91 11.12 12.10
N ASP A 59 10.02 10.60 10.89
CA ASP A 59 10.71 11.26 9.78
C ASP A 59 10.02 12.59 9.41
N THR A 60 8.69 12.58 9.26
CA THR A 60 7.90 13.79 8.96
C THR A 60 8.07 14.85 10.05
N ARG A 61 8.10 14.45 11.33
CA ARG A 61 8.34 15.37 12.46
C ARG A 61 9.76 15.94 12.47
N LYS A 62 10.76 15.13 12.14
CA LYS A 62 12.16 15.57 12.05
C LYS A 62 12.36 16.59 10.93
N GLN A 63 11.73 16.38 9.78
CA GLN A 63 11.78 17.31 8.65
C GLN A 63 11.12 18.65 9.00
N ALA A 64 9.93 18.62 9.61
CA ALA A 64 9.24 19.84 10.06
C ALA A 64 10.05 20.65 11.09
N ARG A 65 10.79 19.99 11.99
CA ARG A 65 11.69 20.67 12.94
C ARG A 65 12.89 21.32 12.26
N LYS A 66 13.51 20.64 11.29
CA LYS A 66 14.65 21.19 10.54
C LYS A 66 14.27 22.45 9.76
N GLU A 67 13.09 22.48 9.16
CA GLU A 67 12.55 23.66 8.46
C GLU A 67 12.29 24.83 9.42
N ALA A 68 11.85 24.56 10.65
CA ALA A 68 11.62 25.58 11.67
C ALA A 68 12.94 26.19 12.21
N ASP A 69 13.98 25.38 12.44
CA ASP A 69 15.29 25.86 12.92
C ASP A 69 16.08 26.65 11.86
N SER A 70 15.83 26.39 10.58
CA SER A 70 16.48 27.11 9.46
C SER A 70 15.80 28.45 9.11
N SER A 71 14.77 28.83 9.86
CA SER A 71 14.00 30.08 9.66
C SER A 71 14.52 31.28 10.48
N MET A 72 15.74 31.23 11.04
CA MET A 72 16.40 32.45 11.56
C MET A 72 16.94 33.29 10.38
N PRO A 73 16.75 34.63 10.37
CA PRO A 73 17.04 35.44 9.20
C PRO A 73 18.55 35.58 9.00
N SER A 74 19.07 34.98 7.95
CA SER A 74 20.34 35.38 7.37
C SER A 74 20.03 36.15 6.09
N GLU A 75 20.10 37.47 6.19
CA GLU A 75 20.16 38.35 5.03
C GLU A 75 21.39 37.99 4.18
N SER A 76 21.14 37.59 2.94
CA SER A 76 21.80 38.07 1.70
C SER A 76 21.97 36.96 0.66
N ASN A 77 21.20 37.06 -0.42
CA ASN A 77 21.68 37.48 -1.74
C ASN A 77 20.95 36.78 -2.89
N ASP A 78 20.53 37.59 -3.85
CA ASP A 78 19.77 37.30 -5.06
C ASP A 78 20.33 36.17 -5.94
N LYS A 79 19.42 35.38 -6.52
CA LYS A 79 19.19 35.37 -7.98
C LYS A 79 17.86 34.70 -8.37
N PRO A 80 17.12 35.28 -9.35
CA PRO A 80 15.84 34.76 -9.82
C PRO A 80 16.04 33.75 -10.96
N ILE A 81 15.36 32.61 -10.91
CA ILE A 81 15.01 31.83 -12.11
C ILE A 81 13.53 31.48 -12.01
N GLU A 82 12.73 32.38 -12.56
CA GLU A 82 11.37 32.15 -13.00
C GLU A 82 11.42 31.30 -14.29
N SER A 83 10.32 30.60 -14.59
CA SER A 83 10.02 29.84 -15.82
C SER A 83 10.43 28.35 -15.89
N ALA A 84 9.68 27.51 -15.18
CA ALA A 84 9.27 26.19 -15.67
C ALA A 84 7.81 25.91 -15.30
N GLN A 85 6.95 26.88 -15.60
CA GLN A 85 5.50 26.78 -15.45
C GLN A 85 4.87 26.70 -16.84
N ALA A 86 5.04 25.56 -17.52
CA ALA A 86 4.22 25.15 -18.68
C ALA A 86 4.50 23.70 -19.10
N ALA A 87 3.90 22.73 -18.40
CA ALA A 87 3.56 21.43 -19.00
C ALA A 87 2.47 20.73 -18.18
N GLY A 88 1.26 21.26 -18.27
CA GLY A 88 0.00 20.51 -18.14
C GLY A 88 -0.28 19.85 -16.79
N ASN A 89 -1.14 20.47 -16.00
CA ASN A 89 -2.22 19.87 -15.21
C ASN A 89 -2.17 18.34 -14.90
N ARG A 90 -1.03 17.83 -14.41
CA ARG A 90 -0.87 16.49 -13.81
C ARG A 90 -1.30 16.51 -12.34
N TRP A 91 -2.41 17.20 -12.09
CA TRP A 91 -2.90 17.53 -10.76
C TRP A 91 -3.15 16.25 -9.93
N SER A 92 -2.65 16.27 -8.69
CA SER A 92 -3.16 15.50 -7.54
C SER A 92 -2.91 13.97 -7.46
N ILE A 93 -2.76 13.22 -8.55
CA ILE A 93 -2.70 11.75 -8.46
C ILE A 93 -1.42 11.28 -7.73
N ALA A 94 -0.26 11.88 -8.00
CA ALA A 94 0.98 11.49 -7.32
C ALA A 94 0.98 11.83 -5.82
N ALA A 95 0.42 12.98 -5.44
CA ALA A 95 0.37 13.44 -4.06
C ALA A 95 -0.66 12.66 -3.20
N ASN A 96 -1.72 12.13 -3.82
CA ASN A 96 -2.75 11.34 -3.16
C ASN A 96 -2.67 9.84 -3.50
N ARG A 97 -1.59 9.38 -4.15
CA ARG A 97 -1.45 7.99 -4.65
C ARG A 97 -1.69 6.96 -3.55
N HIS A 98 -1.22 7.23 -2.34
CA HIS A 98 -1.41 6.34 -1.19
C HIS A 98 -2.89 6.13 -0.83
N TRP A 99 -3.74 7.14 -0.99
CA TRP A 99 -5.19 7.02 -0.77
C TRP A 99 -5.86 6.18 -1.85
N TYR A 100 -5.44 6.33 -3.11
CA TYR A 100 -5.93 5.48 -4.20
C TYR A 100 -5.53 4.02 -4.01
N LEU A 101 -4.33 3.74 -3.50
CA LEU A 101 -3.90 2.37 -3.18
C LEU A 101 -4.77 1.74 -2.09
N ILE A 102 -5.05 2.47 -1.02
CA ILE A 102 -5.97 2.01 0.04
C ILE A 102 -7.37 1.77 -0.53
N ALA A 103 -7.92 2.73 -1.27
CA ALA A 103 -9.25 2.63 -1.85
C ALA A 103 -9.37 1.42 -2.79
N MET A 104 -8.37 1.19 -3.65
CA MET A 104 -8.35 0.03 -4.54
C MET A 104 -8.22 -1.29 -3.79
N THR A 105 -7.51 -1.32 -2.66
CA THR A 105 -7.43 -2.51 -1.80
C THR A 105 -8.80 -2.82 -1.21
N VAL A 106 -9.53 -1.81 -0.73
CA VAL A 106 -10.92 -1.98 -0.23
C VAL A 106 -11.84 -2.45 -1.36
N ILE A 107 -11.78 -1.83 -2.53
CA ILE A 107 -12.56 -2.24 -3.70
C ILE A 107 -12.28 -3.71 -4.06
N TYR A 108 -11.01 -4.13 -4.07
CA TYR A 108 -10.64 -5.52 -4.30
C TYR A 108 -11.29 -6.48 -3.30
N THR A 109 -11.31 -6.14 -2.01
CA THR A 109 -11.97 -7.00 -1.00
C THR A 109 -13.48 -7.15 -1.24
N LEU A 110 -14.14 -6.11 -1.75
CA LEU A 110 -15.57 -6.15 -2.10
C LEU A 110 -15.82 -6.92 -3.39
N LEU A 111 -14.97 -6.75 -4.40
CA LEU A 111 -15.04 -7.52 -5.66
C LEU A 111 -14.85 -9.00 -5.39
N MET A 112 -13.94 -9.36 -4.47
CA MET A 112 -13.67 -10.75 -4.10
C MET A 112 -14.93 -11.48 -3.60
N GLN A 113 -15.82 -10.78 -2.91
CA GLN A 113 -17.09 -11.35 -2.42
C GLN A 113 -18.11 -11.59 -3.53
N THR A 114 -18.05 -10.83 -4.64
CA THR A 114 -19.06 -10.87 -5.71
C THR A 114 -18.59 -11.65 -6.94
N LEU A 115 -17.35 -11.46 -7.36
CA LEU A 115 -16.76 -12.06 -8.57
C LEU A 115 -15.93 -13.31 -8.28
N GLY A 116 -15.49 -13.53 -7.03
CA GLY A 116 -14.55 -14.59 -6.69
C GLY A 116 -13.10 -14.14 -6.66
N PHE A 117 -12.19 -15.06 -6.34
CA PHE A 117 -10.77 -14.75 -6.11
C PHE A 117 -10.07 -14.37 -7.42
N LEU A 118 -10.25 -15.19 -8.46
CA LEU A 118 -9.45 -15.10 -9.67
C LEU A 118 -9.73 -13.81 -10.49
N PRO A 119 -10.98 -13.52 -10.89
CA PRO A 119 -11.28 -12.31 -11.66
C PRO A 119 -10.99 -11.02 -10.89
N SER A 120 -11.24 -11.01 -9.57
CA SER A 120 -10.93 -9.86 -8.71
C SER A 120 -9.43 -9.59 -8.64
N THR A 121 -8.61 -10.65 -8.55
CA THR A 121 -7.15 -10.53 -8.53
C THR A 121 -6.61 -10.00 -9.86
N VAL A 122 -7.14 -10.48 -10.99
CA VAL A 122 -6.78 -9.97 -12.32
C VAL A 122 -7.11 -8.49 -12.45
N ALA A 123 -8.35 -8.10 -12.11
CA ALA A 123 -8.77 -6.71 -12.19
C ALA A 123 -7.93 -5.81 -11.27
N PHE A 124 -7.65 -6.25 -10.05
CA PHE A 124 -6.81 -5.53 -9.10
C PHE A 124 -5.37 -5.39 -9.58
N ALA A 125 -4.75 -6.47 -10.10
CA ALA A 125 -3.38 -6.44 -10.58
C ALA A 125 -3.21 -5.50 -11.79
N LEU A 126 -4.20 -5.47 -12.70
CA LEU A 126 -4.23 -4.53 -13.82
C LEU A 126 -4.38 -3.09 -13.33
N ALA A 127 -5.35 -2.83 -12.45
CA ALA A 127 -5.60 -1.51 -11.88
C ALA A 127 -4.39 -0.97 -11.12
N MET A 128 -3.73 -1.82 -10.32
CA MET A 128 -2.50 -1.47 -9.60
C MET A 128 -1.35 -1.19 -10.55
N SER A 129 -1.10 -2.07 -11.53
CA SER A 129 -0.01 -1.85 -12.49
C SER A 129 -0.18 -0.53 -13.24
N TRP A 130 -1.41 -0.22 -13.64
CA TRP A 130 -1.75 1.06 -14.26
C TRP A 130 -1.57 2.25 -13.32
N LEU A 131 -2.12 2.18 -12.10
CA LEU A 131 -1.98 3.24 -11.08
C LEU A 131 -0.52 3.47 -10.69
N LEU A 132 0.31 2.42 -10.72
CA LEU A 132 1.73 2.53 -10.42
C LEU A 132 2.55 3.16 -11.55
N GLY A 133 1.97 3.33 -12.74
CA GLY A 133 2.57 3.98 -13.89
C GLY A 133 3.26 3.03 -14.87
N ALA A 134 3.00 1.72 -14.81
CA ALA A 134 3.52 0.79 -15.80
C ALA A 134 2.96 1.14 -17.20
N ARG A 135 3.85 1.38 -18.17
CA ARG A 135 3.48 1.81 -19.53
C ARG A 135 3.42 0.68 -20.56
N HIS A 136 4.06 -0.46 -20.27
CA HIS A 136 4.14 -1.59 -21.21
C HIS A 136 3.06 -2.62 -20.91
N TRP A 137 1.91 -2.47 -21.57
CA TRP A 137 0.75 -3.36 -21.41
C TRP A 137 1.07 -4.84 -21.63
N GLY A 138 1.95 -5.18 -22.57
CA GLY A 138 2.38 -6.56 -22.78
C GLY A 138 3.09 -7.17 -21.56
N LEU A 139 3.94 -6.39 -20.89
CA LEU A 139 4.64 -6.85 -19.68
C LEU A 139 3.66 -7.03 -18.50
N ILE A 140 2.68 -6.13 -18.38
CA ILE A 140 1.62 -6.22 -17.36
C ILE A 140 0.77 -7.48 -17.60
N LEU A 141 0.36 -7.72 -18.85
CA LEU A 141 -0.46 -8.88 -19.17
C LEU A 141 0.32 -10.18 -18.93
N ALA A 142 1.61 -10.20 -19.26
CA ALA A 142 2.47 -11.34 -18.99
C ALA A 142 2.61 -11.63 -17.50
N THR A 143 2.86 -10.62 -16.66
CA THR A 143 2.99 -10.83 -15.20
C THR A 143 1.67 -11.27 -14.57
N VAL A 144 0.53 -10.70 -15.00
CA VAL A 144 -0.80 -11.13 -14.55
C VAL A 144 -1.07 -12.57 -14.98
N ALA A 145 -0.79 -12.94 -16.23
CA ALA A 145 -0.97 -14.30 -16.73
C ALA A 145 -0.10 -15.31 -15.97
N ILE A 146 1.18 -14.99 -15.74
CA ILE A 146 2.09 -15.84 -14.96
C ILE A 146 1.57 -16.01 -13.53
N ALA A 147 1.12 -14.93 -12.89
CA ALA A 147 0.56 -14.99 -11.54
C ALA A 147 -0.70 -15.86 -11.49
N VAL A 148 -1.62 -15.72 -12.44
CA VAL A 148 -2.84 -16.55 -12.55
C VAL A 148 -2.49 -18.02 -12.74
N VAL A 149 -1.57 -18.34 -13.64
CA VAL A 149 -1.13 -19.73 -13.89
C VAL A 149 -0.49 -20.32 -12.65
N LEU A 150 0.36 -19.58 -11.95
CA LEU A 150 1.03 -20.05 -10.74
C LEU A 150 0.03 -20.29 -9.62
N ILE A 151 -0.93 -19.36 -9.42
CA ILE A 151 -1.98 -19.52 -8.41
C ILE A 151 -2.90 -20.71 -8.74
N GLN A 152 -3.36 -20.85 -9.98
CA GLN A 152 -4.11 -22.02 -10.43
C GLN A 152 -3.31 -23.32 -10.22
N GLY A 153 -2.05 -23.34 -10.62
CA GLY A 153 -1.13 -24.47 -10.42
C GLY A 153 -1.02 -24.90 -8.95
N VAL A 154 -0.79 -23.95 -8.06
CA VAL A 154 -0.62 -24.25 -6.63
C VAL A 154 -1.96 -24.60 -5.97
N PHE A 155 -3.02 -23.84 -6.21
CA PHE A 155 -4.26 -24.02 -5.46
C PHE A 155 -5.14 -25.14 -6.02
N VAL A 156 -5.32 -25.18 -7.35
CA VAL A 156 -6.19 -26.18 -7.98
C VAL A 156 -5.45 -27.50 -8.15
N PHE A 157 -4.25 -27.49 -8.73
CA PHE A 157 -3.54 -28.74 -9.04
C PHE A 157 -2.79 -29.32 -7.84
N LEU A 158 -2.10 -28.49 -7.03
CA LEU A 158 -1.30 -29.00 -5.92
C LEU A 158 -2.10 -29.16 -4.63
N LEU A 159 -3.03 -28.24 -4.33
CA LEU A 159 -3.83 -28.25 -3.10
C LEU A 159 -5.26 -28.76 -3.26
N GLY A 160 -5.76 -28.94 -4.50
CA GLY A 160 -7.12 -29.44 -4.75
C GLY A 160 -8.24 -28.48 -4.35
N ILE A 161 -7.94 -27.19 -4.16
CA ILE A 161 -8.90 -26.17 -3.71
C ILE A 161 -9.50 -25.50 -4.95
N PRO A 162 -10.81 -25.65 -5.23
CA PRO A 162 -11.45 -24.97 -6.34
C PRO A 162 -11.50 -23.46 -6.05
N LEU A 163 -10.92 -22.66 -6.94
CA LEU A 163 -10.98 -21.20 -6.86
C LEU A 163 -12.15 -20.67 -7.70
N PRO A 164 -13.00 -19.79 -7.14
CA PRO A 164 -14.01 -19.05 -7.90
C PRO A 164 -13.39 -17.93 -8.74
#